data_AF-A0A3Q1HSZ6-F1
#
_entry.id   AF-A0A3Q1HSZ6-F1
#
_cell.length_a   1.000
_cell.length_b   1.000
_cell.length_c   1.000
_cell.angle_alpha   90.00
_cell.angle_beta   90.00
_cell.angle_gamma   90.00
#
_symmetry.space_group_name_H-M   'P 1'
#
loop_
_entity.id
_entity.type
_entity.pdbx_description
1 polymer ?
#
loop_
_entity_poly.entity_id
_entity_poly.type
_entity_poly.pdbx_seq_one_letter_code
_entity_poly.pdbx_strand_id
1 'polypeptide(L)' 'LPEEEKQKKLSACSRHRFLYIPPCTPENFWEVGFPSTQTCIDRGYIKEDKNPEARLRRRQPLTALFSPKQSQQD' A
#
# COMPACT_ATOMS: atom_id res chain seq x y z
N LEU A 1 -11.05 25.93 -27.98
CA LEU A 1 -11.33 24.49 -28.17
C LEU A 1 -12.49 24.15 -27.24
N PRO A 2 -13.53 23.45 -27.72
CA PRO A 2 -14.55 22.87 -26.86
C PRO A 2 -13.89 22.10 -25.69
N GLU A 3 -14.51 22.12 -24.50
CA GLU A 3 -13.97 21.52 -23.27
C GLU A 3 -13.55 20.06 -23.49
N GLU A 4 -14.36 19.33 -24.25
CA GLU A 4 -14.17 17.91 -24.56
C GLU A 4 -12.92 17.64 -25.43
N GLU A 5 -12.68 18.48 -26.44
CA GLU A 5 -11.49 18.38 -27.29
C GLU A 5 -10.21 18.74 -26.52
N LYS A 6 -10.32 19.68 -25.57
CA LYS A 6 -9.22 20.05 -24.68
C LYS A 6 -8.84 18.90 -23.75
N GLN A 7 -9.84 18.22 -23.16
CA GLN A 7 -9.64 17.04 -22.32
C GLN A 7 -8.94 15.92 -23.08
N LYS A 8 -9.40 15.64 -24.30
CA LYS A 8 -8.84 14.61 -25.17
C LYS A 8 -7.36 14.89 -25.49
N LYS A 9 -7.02 16.13 -25.84
CA LYS A 9 -5.63 16.52 -26.12
C LYS A 9 -4.72 16.42 -24.88
N LEU A 10 -5.21 16.80 -23.69
CA LEU A 10 -4.45 16.67 -22.44
C LEU A 10 -4.14 15.21 -22.08
N SER A 11 -5.11 14.31 -22.28
CA SER A 11 -4.89 12.87 -22.06
C SER A 11 -3.92 12.24 -23.08
N ALA A 12 -3.89 12.77 -24.31
CA ALA A 12 -3.04 12.31 -25.40
C ALA A 12 -1.66 13.02 -25.46
N CYS A 13 -1.35 13.92 -24.52
CA CYS A 13 -0.11 14.72 -24.53
C CYS A 13 1.19 13.87 -24.50
N SER A 14 1.13 12.60 -24.09
CA SER A 14 2.27 11.67 -24.15
C SER A 14 1.79 10.26 -24.48
N ARG A 15 2.50 9.57 -25.38
CA ARG A 15 2.21 8.19 -25.77
C ARG A 15 2.14 7.24 -24.55
N HIS A 16 3.00 7.47 -23.55
CA HIS A 16 2.99 6.65 -22.34
C HIS A 16 1.75 6.91 -21.49
N ARG A 17 1.39 8.18 -21.23
CA ARG A 17 0.18 8.52 -20.46
C ARG A 17 -1.11 8.09 -21.15
N PHE A 18 -1.12 8.06 -22.48
CA PHE A 18 -2.24 7.58 -23.27
C PHE A 18 -2.46 6.06 -23.13
N LEU A 19 -1.38 5.27 -23.13
CA LEU A 19 -1.46 3.81 -23.01
C LEU A 19 -1.52 3.32 -21.56
N TYR A 20 -0.88 4.04 -20.66
CA TYR A 20 -0.75 3.72 -19.25
C TYR A 20 -1.33 4.87 -18.44
N ILE A 21 -2.65 4.96 -18.46
CA ILE A 21 -3.38 5.91 -17.63
C ILE A 21 -3.15 5.48 -16.18
N PRO A 22 -2.49 6.32 -15.35
CA PRO A 22 -2.35 5.99 -13.94
C PRO A 22 -3.76 5.89 -13.34
N PRO A 23 -4.02 4.88 -12.49
CA PRO A 23 -5.27 4.81 -11.78
C PRO A 23 -5.47 6.12 -11.01
N CYS A 24 -6.72 6.56 -10.87
CA CYS A 24 -7.03 7.65 -9.98
C CYS A 24 -6.48 7.35 -8.58
N THR A 25 -6.09 8.41 -7.87
CA THR A 25 -5.71 8.29 -6.46
C THR A 25 -6.83 7.57 -5.71
N PRO A 26 -6.55 6.46 -5.02
CA PRO A 26 -7.57 5.73 -4.29
C PRO A 26 -8.26 6.62 -3.26
N GLU A 27 -9.50 6.27 -2.94
CA GLU A 27 -10.26 6.96 -1.91
C GLU A 27 -9.49 6.95 -0.59
N ASN A 28 -9.45 8.09 0.10
CA ASN A 28 -8.78 8.28 1.38
C ASN A 28 -7.23 8.22 1.35
N PHE A 29 -6.57 8.10 0.19
CA PHE A 29 -5.11 7.98 0.11
C PHE A 29 -4.35 9.20 0.68
N TRP A 30 -4.92 10.40 0.55
CA TRP A 30 -4.33 11.66 1.02
C TRP A 30 -4.85 12.13 2.39
N GLU A 31 -5.56 11.27 3.12
CA GLU A 31 -5.98 11.63 4.46
C GLU A 31 -4.80 11.72 5.42
N VAL A 32 -4.74 12.80 6.17
CA VAL A 32 -3.66 13.05 7.13
C VAL A 32 -4.02 12.37 8.44
N GLY A 33 -3.49 11.17 8.67
CA GLY A 33 -3.63 10.44 9.92
C GLY A 33 -3.97 8.97 9.73
N PHE A 34 -3.90 8.19 10.82
CA PHE A 34 -4.35 6.82 10.79
C PHE A 34 -5.88 6.76 10.96
N PRO A 35 -6.60 6.02 10.10
CA PRO A 35 -8.03 5.83 10.28
C PRO A 35 -8.32 5.12 11.62
N SER A 36 -9.43 5.49 12.24
CA SER A 36 -9.91 4.78 13.43
C SER A 36 -10.27 3.33 13.09
N THR A 37 -10.31 2.44 14.08
CA THR A 37 -10.73 1.04 13.86
C THR A 37 -12.12 0.95 13.20
N GLN A 38 -13.06 1.81 13.59
CA GLN A 38 -14.39 1.86 12.97
C GLN A 38 -14.29 2.25 11.49
N THR A 39 -13.50 3.28 11.19
CA THR A 39 -13.25 3.73 9.82
C THR A 39 -12.57 2.65 8.97
N CYS A 40 -11.67 1.87 9.55
CA CYS A 40 -11.05 0.73 8.88
C CYS A 40 -12.06 -0.38 8.53
N ILE A 41 -13.06 -0.62 9.38
CA ILE A 41 -14.14 -1.57 9.11
C ILE A 41 -15.04 -1.03 7.99
N ASP A 42 -15.48 0.24 8.09
CA ASP A 42 -16.36 0.87 7.11
C ASP A 42 -15.72 0.92 5.71
N ARG A 43 -14.41 1.15 5.64
CA ARG A 43 -13.61 1.13 4.39
C ARG A 43 -13.27 -0.28 3.90
N GLY A 44 -13.57 -1.32 4.68
CA GLY A 44 -13.30 -2.71 4.35
C GLY A 44 -11.83 -3.13 4.46
N TYR A 45 -10.99 -2.37 5.18
CA TYR A 45 -9.61 -2.76 5.50
C TYR A 45 -9.57 -3.92 6.50
N ILE A 46 -10.56 -3.99 7.39
CA ILE A 46 -10.73 -5.07 8.36
C ILE A 46 -11.96 -5.89 7.94
N LYS A 47 -11.76 -7.18 7.65
CA LYS A 47 -12.83 -8.13 7.35
C LYS A 47 -12.95 -9.12 8.49
N GLU A 48 -14.15 -9.23 9.06
CA GLU A 48 -14.50 -10.26 10.04
C GLU A 48 -14.76 -11.57 9.29
N ASP A 49 -13.69 -12.31 8.97
CA ASP A 49 -13.80 -13.61 8.31
C ASP A 49 -14.32 -14.67 9.28
N LYS A 50 -15.40 -15.38 8.91
CA LYS A 50 -16.00 -16.45 9.74
C LYS A 50 -15.05 -17.63 9.99
N ASN A 51 -14.06 -17.81 9.12
CA ASN A 51 -12.99 -18.80 9.26
C ASN A 51 -11.65 -18.09 9.02
N PRO A 52 -11.08 -17.43 10.03
CA PRO A 52 -9.81 -16.74 9.85
C PRO A 52 -8.71 -17.76 9.61
N GLU A 53 -7.88 -17.53 8.59
CA GLU A 53 -6.67 -18.33 8.35
C GLU A 53 -5.84 -18.38 9.63
N ALA A 54 -5.48 -19.59 10.06
CA ALA A 54 -4.74 -19.78 11.29
C ALA A 54 -3.38 -19.09 11.15
N ARG A 55 -3.10 -18.11 12.03
CA ARG A 55 -1.79 -17.46 12.08
C ARG A 55 -0.70 -18.52 12.23
N LEU A 56 0.10 -18.70 11.19
CA LEU A 56 1.23 -19.62 11.21
C LEU A 56 2.22 -19.14 12.27
N ARG A 57 2.29 -19.84 13.41
CA ARG A 57 3.39 -19.64 14.35
C ARG A 57 4.65 -20.22 13.73
N ARG A 58 5.71 -19.41 13.72
CA ARG A 58 7.03 -19.89 13.33
C ARG A 58 7.43 -21.02 14.28
N ARG A 59 7.62 -22.22 13.73
CA ARG A 59 8.00 -23.40 14.52
C ARG A 59 9.46 -23.36 14.98
N GLN A 60 10.29 -22.58 14.30
CA GLN A 60 11.72 -22.48 14.54
C GLN A 60 12.12 -21.06 14.92
N PRO A 61 13.06 -20.86 15.85
CA PRO A 61 13.59 -19.54 16.16
C PRO A 61 14.26 -18.91 14.94
N LEU A 62 14.31 -17.57 14.89
CA LEU A 62 15.09 -16.86 13.88
C LEU A 62 16.58 -17.14 14.12
N THR A 63 17.26 -17.74 13.14
CA THR A 63 18.72 -17.76 13.11
C THR A 63 19.21 -16.35 12.83
N ALA A 64 19.73 -15.68 13.86
CA ALA A 64 20.43 -14.41 13.68
C ALA A 64 21.75 -14.68 12.94
N LEU A 65 21.92 -14.10 11.76
CA LEU A 65 23.15 -14.23 10.95
C LEU A 65 24.29 -13.32 11.44
N PHE A 66 24.04 -12.52 12.46
CA PHE A 66 25.00 -11.57 12.99
C PHE A 66 25.48 -12.04 14.36
N SER A 67 26.73 -12.50 14.43
CA SER A 67 27.42 -12.74 15.70
C SER A 67 27.82 -11.40 16.33
N PRO A 68 27.68 -11.21 17.65
CA PRO A 68 28.27 -10.06 18.33
C PRO A 68 29.78 -10.08 18.07
N LYS A 69 30.35 -8.96 17.62
CA LYS A 69 31.81 -8.81 17.59
C LYS A 69 32.29 -8.93 19.03
N GLN A 70 33.21 -9.86 19.30
CA GLN A 70 33.92 -9.91 20.58
C GLN A 70 34.56 -8.53 20.80
N SER A 71 34.14 -7.84 21.85
CA SER A 71 34.84 -6.66 22.33
C SER A 71 36.22 -7.13 22.79
N GLN A 72 37.25 -6.83 22.01
CA GLN A 72 38.63 -6.84 22.49
C GLN A 72 38.66 -5.92 23.72
N GLN A 73 38.91 -6.50 24.89
CA GLN A 73 39.23 -5.73 26.09
C GLN A 73 40.71 -5.36 25.97
N ASP A 74 40.99 -4.06 25.85
CA ASP A 74 42.32 -3.49 26.10
C ASP A 74 42.58 -3.42 27.62
#